data_AF-A0A354FG72-F1
#
_entry.id   AF-A0A354FG72-F1
#
_cell.length_a   1.000
_cell.length_b   1.000
_cell.length_c   1.000
_cell.angle_alpha   90.00
_cell.angle_beta   90.00
_cell.angle_gamma   90.00
#
_symmetry.space_group_name_H-M   'P 1'
#
loop_
_entity.id
_entity.type
_entity.pdbx_description
1 polymer ?
#
loop_
_entity_poly.entity_id
_entity_poly.type
_entity_poly.pdbx_seq_one_letter_code
_entity_poly.pdbx_strand_id
1 'polypeptide(L)' 'MLLILDGWGLCPVQRGNAICLADTPNYNQLQQKYPATVLDASGERVGLPEGQMGNS' A
#
# COMPACT_ATOMS: atom_id res chain seq x y z
N MET A 1 10.14 -16.09 -0.04
CA MET A 1 10.28 -15.00 0.94
C MET A 1 9.10 -14.06 0.76
N LEU A 2 8.44 -13.66 1.84
CA LEU A 2 7.38 -12.65 1.86
C LEU A 2 7.88 -11.46 2.69
N LEU A 3 7.68 -10.24 2.20
CA LEU A 3 8.12 -9.01 2.84
C LEU A 3 6.91 -8.07 2.94
N ILE A 4 6.55 -7.68 4.16
CA ILE A 4 5.38 -6.84 4.44
C ILE A 4 5.88 -5.47 4.90
N LEU A 5 5.50 -4.42 4.17
CA LEU A 5 5.70 -3.03 4.60
C LEU A 5 4.45 -2.59 5.35
N ASP A 6 4.45 -2.73 6.67
CA ASP A 6 3.29 -2.39 7.51
C ASP A 6 2.92 -0.90 7.37
N GLY A 7 1.64 -0.61 7.22
CA GLY A 7 1.12 0.74 6.97
C GLY A 7 1.42 1.33 5.58
N TRP A 8 1.90 0.52 4.62
CA TRP A 8 2.23 1.00 3.27
C TRP A 8 1.06 0.90 2.29
N GLY A 9 0.27 1.98 2.19
CA GLY A 9 -0.89 2.07 1.29
C GLY A 9 -0.67 2.91 0.03
N LEU A 10 -1.56 2.74 -0.96
CA LEU A 10 -1.63 3.59 -2.15
C LEU A 10 -2.73 4.63 -1.99
N CYS A 11 -2.39 5.91 -2.15
CA CYS A 11 -3.33 7.02 -2.07
C CYS A 11 -3.03 8.05 -3.17
N PRO A 12 -4.03 8.49 -3.96
CA PRO A 12 -3.82 9.49 -5.01
C PRO A 12 -3.56 10.90 -4.47
N VAL A 13 -3.94 11.18 -3.22
CA VAL A 13 -3.71 12.48 -2.57
C VAL A 13 -2.26 12.55 -2.10
N GLN A 14 -1.52 13.55 -2.56
CA GLN A 14 -0.11 13.75 -2.18
C GLN A 14 0.05 14.54 -0.88
N ARG A 15 -0.89 15.44 -0.56
CA ARG A 15 -0.82 16.26 0.65
C ARG A 15 -0.87 15.37 1.89
N GLY A 16 0.21 15.39 2.68
CA GLY A 16 0.35 14.58 3.88
C GLY A 16 0.68 13.09 3.62
N ASN A 17 0.94 12.70 2.38
CA ASN A 17 1.26 11.33 2.01
C ASN A 17 2.78 11.09 2.08
N ALA A 18 3.25 10.57 3.21
CA ALA A 18 4.67 10.32 3.42
C ALA A 18 5.27 9.34 2.40
N ILE A 19 4.51 8.34 1.95
CA ILE A 19 4.96 7.34 0.97
C ILE A 19 5.25 8.01 -0.38
N CYS A 20 4.35 8.87 -0.85
CA CYS A 20 4.53 9.60 -2.11
C CYS A 20 5.65 10.65 -2.03
N LEU A 21 5.87 11.25 -0.86
CA LEU A 21 6.83 12.33 -0.66
C LEU A 21 8.25 11.82 -0.33
N ALA A 22 8.39 10.56 0.08
CA ALA A 22 9.68 9.97 0.44
C ALA A 22 10.50 9.55 -0.78
N ASP A 23 11.82 9.71 -0.70
CA ASP A 23 12.74 9.13 -1.67
C ASP A 23 12.87 7.61 -1.45
N THR A 24 12.30 6.83 -2.36
CA THR A 24 12.12 5.38 -2.22
C THR A 24 12.66 4.61 -3.44
N PRO A 25 13.95 4.79 -3.79
CA PRO A 25 14.50 4.37 -5.09
C PRO A 25 14.38 2.86 -5.31
N ASN A 26 14.58 2.06 -4.26
CA ASN A 26 14.48 0.60 -4.34
C ASN A 26 13.03 0.14 -4.58
N TYR A 27 12.05 0.72 -3.86
CA TYR A 27 10.64 0.39 -4.05
C TYR A 27 10.17 0.79 -5.46
N ASN A 28 10.54 2.01 -5.89
CA ASN A 28 10.21 2.53 -7.22
C ASN A 28 10.79 1.65 -8.34
N GLN A 29 12.05 1.21 -8.19
CA GLN A 29 12.67 0.30 -9.15
C GLN A 29 11.95 -1.05 -9.22
N LEU A 30 11.55 -1.61 -8.08
CA LEU A 30 10.82 -2.88 -8.04
C LEU A 30 9.45 -2.78 -8.73
N GLN A 31 8.69 -1.72 -8.46
CA GLN A 31 7.40 -1.44 -9.08
C GLN A 31 7.49 -1.27 -10.61
N GLN A 32 8.56 -0.65 -11.11
CA GLN A 32 8.76 -0.42 -12.55
C GLN A 32 9.27 -1.65 -13.29
N LYS A 33 10.10 -2.47 -12.64
CA LYS A 33 10.84 -3.56 -13.30
C LYS A 33 10.10 -4.91 -13.28
N TYR A 34 9.24 -5.14 -12.30
CA TYR A 34 8.56 -6.42 -12.10
C TYR A 34 7.04 -6.26 -12.12
N PRO A 35 6.28 -7.33 -12.43
CA PRO A 35 4.83 -7.28 -12.36
C PRO A 35 4.34 -6.85 -10.98
N ALA A 36 3.48 -5.83 -10.94
CA ALA A 36 2.88 -5.30 -9.74
C ALA A 36 1.36 -5.27 -9.90
N THR A 37 0.64 -5.43 -8.78
CA THR A 37 -0.81 -5.29 -8.70
C THR A 37 -1.19 -4.65 -7.36
N VAL A 38 -2.45 -4.26 -7.24
CA VAL A 38 -3.03 -3.67 -6.03
C VAL A 38 -4.04 -4.64 -5.44
N LEU A 39 -4.09 -4.72 -4.11
CA LEU A 39 -5.03 -5.57 -3.38
C LEU A 39 -5.82 -4.72 -2.39
N ASP A 40 -7.09 -5.08 -2.19
CA ASP A 40 -7.90 -4.53 -1.11
C ASP A 40 -7.44 -5.12 0.23
N ALA A 41 -7.22 -4.25 1.22
CA ALA A 41 -6.71 -4.63 2.55
C ALA A 41 -7.61 -4.14 3.70
N SER A 42 -8.88 -3.83 3.42
CA SER A 42 -9.85 -3.30 4.38
C SER A 42 -11.27 -3.72 4.04
N GLY A 43 -12.21 -3.45 4.96
CA GLY A 43 -13.62 -3.79 4.80
C GLY A 43 -13.89 -5.27 4.56
N GLU A 44 -14.95 -5.55 3.79
CA GLU A 44 -15.46 -6.92 3.59
C GLU A 44 -14.43 -7.84 2.90
N ARG A 45 -13.50 -7.26 2.13
CA ARG A 45 -12.43 -7.99 1.42
C ARG A 45 -11.47 -8.71 2.36
N VAL A 46 -11.41 -8.28 3.61
CA VAL A 46 -10.62 -8.90 4.68
C VAL A 46 -11.48 -9.33 5.87
N GLY A 47 -12.80 -9.44 5.69
CA GLY A 47 -13.73 -9.91 6.72
C GLY A 47 -14.15 -8.87 7.76
N LEU A 48 -13.92 -7.58 7.50
CA LEU A 48 -14.38 -6.47 8.35
C LEU A 48 -15.68 -5.85 7.79
N PRO A 49 -16.46 -5.11 8.61
CA PRO A 49 -17.56 -4.28 8.13
C PRO A 49 -17.14 -3.32 7.01
N GLU A 50 -18.07 -3.00 6.11
CA GLU A 50 -17.84 -2.01 5.05
C GLU A 50 -17.31 -0.68 5.62
N GLY A 51 -16.30 -0.11 4.95
CA GLY A 51 -15.67 1.15 5.37
C GLY A 51 -14.71 1.05 6.56
N GLN A 52 -14.64 -0.10 7.24
CA GLN A 52 -13.69 -0.29 8.33
C GLN A 52 -12.27 -0.48 7.80
N MET A 53 -11.34 0.33 8.29
CA MET A 53 -9.91 0.22 8.00
C MET A 53 -9.36 -1.13 8.48
N GLY A 54 -8.44 -1.69 7.70
CA GLY A 54 -7.66 -2.86 8.12
C GLY A 54 -6.71 -2.57 9.29
N ASN A 55 -6.07 -3.62 9.79
CA ASN A 55 -5.08 -3.60 10.85
C ASN A 55 -4.04 -4.72 10.62
N SER A 56 -2.97 -4.70 11.43
CA SER A 56 -1.90 -5.70 11.45
C SER A 56 -2.38 -7.05 11.99
#